data_AF-A0A6A9SWD4-F1
#
_entry.id   AF-A0A6A9SWD4-F1
#
_cell.length_a   1.000
_cell.length_b   1.000
_cell.length_c   1.000
_cell.angle_alpha   90.00
_cell.angle_beta   90.00
_cell.angle_gamma   90.00
#
_symmetry.space_group_name_H-M   'P 1'
#
loop_
_entity.id
_entity.type
_entity.pdbx_description
1 polymer ?
#
loop_
_entity_poly.entity_id
_entity_poly.type
_entity_poly.pdbx_seq_one_letter_code
_entity_poly.pdbx_strand_id
1 'polypeptide(L)'
;MFEEHAEGVYRTLQAQYGTRNVERGEKAIEVDSDELPLGADVVPCLQYRRFWSRQPGNHMKGIVFWTPDGTKIINFPRRHRIMGTRYNEYTNGNYKPTIRIFKNFRNTLAENGAIEKENAASYFVECLLSNIETATIAKVDIRDRVEGILDELEADAAEEFPDYTVQHGMQSLFGDESTQWDVEHARTFVTEARRLYEED
;
A
#
# COMPACT_ATOMS: atom_id res chain seq x y z
N MET A 1 26.17 -5.82 6.73
CA MET A 1 25.81 -5.36 5.37
C MET A 1 24.58 -4.44 5.34
N PHE A 2 23.36 -4.91 5.64
CA PHE A 2 22.18 -4.00 5.67
C PHE A 2 22.25 -2.99 6.83
N GLU A 3 22.49 -3.46 8.06
CA GLU A 3 22.52 -2.58 9.23
C GLU A 3 23.60 -1.49 9.12
N GLU A 4 24.80 -1.86 8.65
CA GLU A 4 25.88 -0.89 8.36
C GLU A 4 25.47 0.15 7.31
N HIS A 5 24.72 -0.27 6.28
CA HIS A 5 24.19 0.64 5.27
C HIS A 5 23.13 1.57 5.86
N ALA A 6 22.17 1.05 6.63
CA ALA A 6 21.12 1.82 7.28
C ALA A 6 21.70 2.85 8.27
N GLU A 7 22.68 2.44 9.08
CA GLU A 7 23.40 3.32 10.00
C GLU A 7 24.20 4.40 9.24
N GLY A 8 24.83 4.04 8.11
CA GLY A 8 25.51 5.00 7.25
C GLY A 8 24.57 6.06 6.70
N VAL A 9 23.37 5.67 6.24
CA VAL A 9 22.33 6.61 5.79
C VAL A 9 21.88 7.50 6.94
N TYR A 10 21.56 6.93 8.11
CA TYR A 10 21.13 7.67 9.30
C TYR A 10 22.14 8.76 9.71
N ARG A 11 23.43 8.40 9.81
CA ARG A 11 24.49 9.36 10.15
C ARG A 11 24.66 10.44 9.09
N THR A 12 24.50 10.09 7.81
CA THR A 12 24.57 11.06 6.72
C THR A 12 23.45 12.08 6.81
N LEU A 13 22.22 11.63 7.10
CA LEU A 13 21.07 12.50 7.30
C LEU A 13 21.25 13.39 8.52
N GLN A 14 21.73 12.85 9.65
CA GLN A 14 22.03 13.64 10.85
C GLN A 14 23.11 14.70 10.61
N ALA A 15 24.13 14.38 9.82
CA ALA A 15 25.18 15.33 9.47
C ALA A 15 24.65 16.46 8.57
N GLN A 16 23.70 16.17 7.69
CA GLN A 16 23.10 17.15 6.78
C GLN A 16 22.04 18.02 7.46
N TYR A 17 21.09 17.42 8.18
CA TYR A 17 19.89 18.09 8.68
C TYR A 17 19.91 18.34 10.20
N GLY A 18 20.92 17.83 10.90
CA GLY A 18 21.07 17.95 12.36
C GLY A 18 20.41 16.80 13.12
N THR A 19 21.02 16.41 14.25
CA THR A 19 20.60 15.24 15.04
C THR A 19 19.21 15.35 15.67
N ARG A 20 18.70 16.57 15.87
CA ARG A 20 17.35 16.82 16.44
C ARG A 20 16.23 16.66 15.42
N ASN A 21 16.57 16.70 14.14
CA ASN A 21 15.65 16.72 13.01
C ASN A 21 15.56 15.35 12.32
N VAL A 22 16.27 14.34 12.86
CA VAL A 22 16.40 13.03 12.24
C VAL A 22 16.21 11.95 13.31
N GLU A 23 15.15 11.18 13.17
CA GLU A 23 14.77 10.11 14.10
C GLU A 23 14.74 8.76 13.38
N ARG A 24 15.25 7.71 14.05
CA ARG A 24 15.27 6.36 13.49
C ARG A 24 14.05 5.58 13.99
N GLY A 25 13.07 5.39 13.11
CA GLY A 25 11.91 4.53 13.35
C GLY A 25 12.17 3.07 12.99
N GLU A 26 11.10 2.25 13.03
CA GLU A 26 11.19 0.81 12.76
C GLU A 26 11.45 0.48 11.28
N LYS A 27 10.81 1.22 10.36
CA LYS A 27 10.84 0.94 8.91
C LYS A 27 11.50 2.05 8.09
N ALA A 28 11.60 3.24 8.65
CA ALA A 28 12.13 4.43 8.01
C ALA A 28 12.88 5.31 9.00
N ILE A 29 13.70 6.20 8.47
CA ILE A 29 14.32 7.30 9.18
C ILE A 29 13.50 8.54 8.84
N GLU A 30 12.89 9.14 9.85
CA GLU A 30 12.10 10.35 9.73
C GLU A 30 13.05 11.55 9.70
N VAL A 31 12.84 12.46 8.76
CA VAL A 31 13.58 13.72 8.64
C VAL A 31 12.57 14.86 8.65
N ASP A 32 12.59 15.65 9.72
CA ASP A 32 11.76 16.84 9.89
C ASP A 32 12.66 18.06 10.08
N SER A 33 12.80 18.86 9.03
CA SER A 33 13.72 19.99 8.97
C SER A 33 13.11 21.13 8.18
N ASP A 34 13.27 22.36 8.67
CA ASP A 34 12.86 23.59 7.98
C ASP A 34 13.55 23.77 6.60
N GLU A 35 14.61 23.01 6.30
CA GLU A 35 15.28 22.99 5.00
C GLU A 35 14.49 22.19 3.94
N LEU A 36 13.57 21.32 4.36
CA LEU A 36 12.71 20.55 3.49
C LEU A 36 11.34 21.21 3.38
N PRO A 37 10.70 21.20 2.20
CA PRO A 37 9.36 21.75 2.04
C PRO A 37 8.31 20.97 2.84
N LEU A 38 8.59 19.69 3.15
CA LEU A 38 7.77 18.77 3.95
C LEU A 38 8.71 17.76 4.63
N GLY A 39 8.28 17.21 5.77
CA GLY A 39 8.93 16.06 6.39
C GLY A 39 9.03 14.86 5.45
N ALA A 40 10.06 14.04 5.62
CA ALA A 40 10.37 12.93 4.72
C ALA A 40 10.72 11.65 5.47
N ASP A 41 10.13 10.55 5.03
CA ASP A 41 10.49 9.20 5.47
C ASP A 41 11.51 8.59 4.51
N VAL A 42 12.74 8.38 5.00
CA VAL A 42 13.80 7.73 4.24
C VAL A 42 13.85 6.26 4.60
N VAL A 43 13.61 5.37 3.64
CA VAL A 43 13.72 3.91 3.84
C VAL A 43 15.09 3.42 3.34
N PRO A 44 16.05 3.11 4.23
CA PRO A 44 17.28 2.45 3.80
C PRO A 44 16.95 1.07 3.24
N CYS A 45 17.49 0.73 2.08
CA CYS A 45 17.20 -0.55 1.44
C CYS A 45 18.33 -1.00 0.52
N LEU A 46 18.39 -2.31 0.27
CA LEU A 46 19.27 -2.90 -0.73
C LEU A 46 18.47 -3.29 -1.96
N GLN A 47 19.16 -3.41 -3.10
CA GLN A 47 18.52 -3.91 -4.32
C GLN A 47 18.17 -5.40 -4.17
N TYR A 48 16.90 -5.73 -4.34
CA TYR A 48 16.43 -7.11 -4.43
C TYR A 48 16.24 -7.53 -5.90
N ARG A 49 16.53 -8.80 -6.21
CA ARG A 49 16.29 -9.40 -7.53
C ARG A 49 15.55 -10.71 -7.34
N ARG A 50 14.30 -10.76 -7.79
CA ARG A 50 13.50 -12.00 -7.85
C ARG A 50 13.74 -12.69 -9.18
N PHE A 51 14.29 -13.90 -9.14
CA PHE A 51 14.48 -14.75 -10.30
C PHE A 51 13.36 -15.79 -10.39
N TRP A 52 12.99 -16.20 -11.59
CA TRP A 52 12.06 -17.30 -11.82
C TRP A 52 12.83 -18.53 -12.29
N SER A 53 12.55 -19.68 -11.69
CA SER A 53 13.24 -20.95 -11.98
C SER A 53 13.17 -21.34 -13.47
N ARG A 54 12.06 -21.00 -14.14
CA ARG A 54 11.84 -21.29 -15.56
C ARG A 54 12.43 -20.27 -16.52
N GLN A 55 12.94 -19.13 -16.03
CA GLN A 55 13.54 -18.07 -16.86
C GLN A 55 14.76 -17.46 -16.14
N PRO A 56 15.88 -18.20 -16.00
CA PRO A 56 17.02 -17.80 -15.19
C PRO A 56 17.75 -16.51 -15.65
N GLY A 57 17.45 -15.98 -16.84
CA GLY A 57 17.95 -14.67 -17.30
C GLY A 57 17.03 -13.48 -16.99
N ASN A 58 15.78 -13.74 -16.58
CA ASN A 58 14.79 -12.72 -16.30
C ASN A 58 14.65 -12.52 -14.78
N HIS A 59 14.66 -11.26 -14.34
CA HIS A 59 14.47 -10.94 -12.93
C HIS A 59 13.66 -9.68 -12.74
N MET A 60 12.88 -9.65 -11.65
CA MET A 60 12.22 -8.44 -11.19
C MET A 60 13.12 -7.70 -10.20
N LYS A 61 13.37 -6.42 -10.46
CA LYS A 61 14.07 -5.54 -9.51
C LYS A 61 13.09 -5.03 -8.47
N GLY A 62 13.42 -5.24 -7.20
CA GLY A 62 12.73 -4.70 -6.05
C GLY A 62 13.72 -4.08 -5.08
N ILE A 63 13.22 -3.82 -3.88
CA ILE A 63 14.00 -3.42 -2.72
C ILE A 63 13.82 -4.45 -1.61
N VAL A 64 14.81 -4.56 -0.73
CA VAL A 64 14.73 -5.37 0.49
C VAL A 64 15.34 -4.60 1.65
N PHE A 65 14.70 -4.70 2.80
CA PHE A 65 15.16 -4.15 4.07
C PHE A 65 14.66 -5.04 5.22
N TRP A 66 15.14 -4.76 6.43
CA TRP A 66 14.78 -5.51 7.63
C TRP A 66 14.34 -4.54 8.72
N THR A 67 13.32 -4.93 9.47
CA THR A 67 12.89 -4.26 10.70
C THR A 67 13.80 -4.63 11.87
N PRO A 68 13.74 -3.91 13.01
CA PRO A 68 14.60 -4.17 14.17
C PRO A 68 14.45 -5.57 14.76
N ASP A 69 13.27 -6.17 14.67
CA ASP A 69 12.96 -7.55 15.08
C ASP A 69 13.52 -8.62 14.10
N GLY A 70 14.14 -8.19 12.99
CA GLY A 70 14.71 -9.07 11.98
C GLY A 70 13.73 -9.51 10.89
N THR A 71 12.49 -9.02 10.90
CA THR A 71 11.53 -9.31 9.82
C THR A 71 12.03 -8.75 8.48
N LYS A 72 12.08 -9.61 7.46
CA LYS A 72 12.56 -9.26 6.13
C LYS A 72 11.40 -8.74 5.27
N ILE A 73 11.51 -7.49 4.80
CA ILE A 73 10.51 -6.85 3.94
C ILE A 73 11.06 -6.75 2.52
N ILE A 74 10.31 -7.28 1.55
CA ILE A 74 10.60 -7.17 0.12
C ILE A 74 9.46 -6.40 -0.54
N ASN A 75 9.79 -5.41 -1.36
CA ASN A 75 8.79 -4.65 -2.11
C ASN A 75 9.26 -4.37 -3.55
N PHE A 76 8.33 -4.09 -4.46
CA PHE A 76 8.57 -3.78 -5.87
C PHE A 76 7.99 -2.41 -6.25
N PRO A 77 8.42 -1.31 -5.60
CA PRO A 77 7.79 0.01 -5.74
C PRO A 77 7.79 0.53 -7.19
N ARG A 78 8.84 0.24 -7.96
CA ARG A 78 8.88 0.60 -9.39
C ARG A 78 7.80 -0.11 -10.20
N ARG A 79 7.59 -1.41 -9.97
CA ARG A 79 6.55 -2.19 -10.65
C ARG A 79 5.16 -1.77 -10.18
N HIS A 80 5.00 -1.56 -8.87
CA HIS A 80 3.78 -1.03 -8.26
C HIS A 80 3.35 0.26 -8.96
N ARG A 81 4.25 1.23 -9.13
CA ARG A 81 3.97 2.50 -9.83
C ARG A 81 3.61 2.32 -11.31
N ILE A 82 4.30 1.43 -12.03
CA ILE A 82 4.00 1.13 -13.44
C ILE A 82 2.59 0.55 -13.55
N MET A 83 2.24 -0.42 -12.70
CA MET A 83 0.92 -1.04 -12.71
C MET A 83 -0.17 -0.03 -12.34
N GLY A 84 0.01 0.78 -11.30
CA GLY A 84 -0.95 1.84 -10.95
C GLY A 84 -1.12 2.89 -12.06
N THR A 85 -0.09 3.14 -12.88
CA THR A 85 -0.22 4.01 -14.07
C THR A 85 -1.07 3.34 -15.15
N ARG A 86 -0.84 2.05 -15.42
CA ARG A 86 -1.63 1.27 -16.37
C ARG A 86 -3.09 1.13 -15.95
N TYR A 87 -3.37 0.82 -14.68
CA TYR A 87 -4.74 0.77 -14.18
C TYR A 87 -5.44 2.11 -14.35
N ASN A 88 -4.72 3.22 -14.10
CA ASN A 88 -5.26 4.55 -14.34
C ASN A 88 -5.56 4.82 -15.82
N GLU A 89 -4.73 4.32 -16.74
CA GLU A 89 -4.99 4.41 -18.19
C GLU A 89 -6.19 3.55 -18.60
N TYR A 90 -6.28 2.31 -18.11
CA TYR A 90 -7.36 1.37 -18.42
C TYR A 90 -8.73 1.79 -17.87
N THR A 91 -8.75 2.68 -16.89
CA THR A 91 -9.96 3.14 -16.21
C THR A 91 -10.31 4.58 -16.55
N ASN A 92 -9.87 5.10 -17.70
CA ASN A 92 -10.14 6.47 -18.15
C ASN A 92 -9.69 7.56 -17.17
N GLY A 93 -8.63 7.30 -16.40
CA GLY A 93 -8.11 8.22 -15.39
C GLY A 93 -8.78 8.11 -14.01
N ASN A 94 -9.73 7.19 -13.83
CA ASN A 94 -10.54 7.11 -12.61
C ASN A 94 -9.90 6.31 -11.48
N TYR A 95 -8.88 5.48 -11.75
CA TYR A 95 -8.24 4.65 -10.71
C TYR A 95 -7.68 5.47 -9.54
N LYS A 96 -6.81 6.46 -9.81
CA LYS A 96 -6.18 7.25 -8.74
C LYS A 96 -7.17 8.13 -7.96
N PRO A 97 -8.14 8.81 -8.59
CA PRO A 97 -9.23 9.47 -7.86
C PRO A 97 -10.03 8.51 -6.99
N THR A 98 -10.34 7.31 -7.48
CA THR A 98 -11.08 6.29 -6.72
C THR A 98 -10.30 5.81 -5.49
N ILE A 99 -8.99 5.58 -5.61
CA ILE A 99 -8.14 5.28 -4.45
C ILE A 99 -8.23 6.37 -3.39
N ARG A 100 -8.29 7.65 -3.79
CA ARG A 100 -8.43 8.76 -2.83
C ARG A 100 -9.77 8.74 -2.11
N ILE A 101 -10.86 8.41 -2.80
CA ILE A 101 -12.19 8.26 -2.19
C ILE A 101 -12.17 7.18 -1.11
N PHE A 102 -11.68 5.98 -1.43
CA PHE A 102 -11.63 4.88 -0.45
C PHE A 102 -10.62 5.13 0.68
N LYS A 103 -9.54 5.88 0.44
CA LYS A 103 -8.65 6.35 1.52
C LYS A 103 -9.35 7.35 2.44
N ASN A 104 -10.25 8.18 1.92
CA ASN A 104 -11.07 9.06 2.74
C ASN A 104 -12.08 8.25 3.56
N PHE A 105 -12.76 7.26 2.97
CA PHE A 105 -13.59 6.31 3.75
C PHE A 105 -12.79 5.71 4.89
N ARG A 106 -11.60 5.15 4.59
CA ARG A 106 -10.70 4.59 5.62
C ARG A 106 -10.40 5.59 6.73
N ASN A 107 -10.08 6.84 6.38
CA ASN A 107 -9.78 7.86 7.39
C ASN A 107 -11.00 8.20 8.24
N THR A 108 -12.17 8.40 7.63
CA THR A 108 -13.44 8.69 8.34
C THR A 108 -13.84 7.54 9.25
N LEU A 109 -13.73 6.29 8.79
CA LEU A 109 -13.99 5.10 9.61
C LEU A 109 -13.05 5.02 10.82
N ALA A 110 -11.77 5.33 10.62
CA ALA A 110 -10.80 5.36 11.72
C ALA A 110 -11.08 6.51 12.71
N GLU A 111 -11.45 7.69 12.22
CA GLU A 111 -11.85 8.84 13.06
C GLU A 111 -13.10 8.55 13.90
N ASN A 112 -14.04 7.78 13.34
CA ASN A 112 -15.25 7.34 14.02
C ASN A 112 -15.02 6.13 14.95
N GLY A 113 -13.81 5.54 14.94
CA GLY A 113 -13.48 4.35 15.73
C GLY A 113 -14.12 3.04 15.22
N ALA A 114 -14.62 3.03 13.97
CA ALA A 114 -15.19 1.83 13.34
C ALA A 114 -14.11 0.82 12.92
N ILE A 115 -12.90 1.30 12.62
CA ILE A 115 -11.72 0.47 12.32
C ILE A 115 -10.48 1.08 12.98
N GLU A 116 -9.46 0.26 13.22
CA GLU A 116 -8.12 0.76 13.53
C GLU A 116 -7.39 1.14 12.23
N LYS A 117 -6.73 2.29 12.21
CA LYS A 117 -6.11 2.86 11.00
C LYS A 117 -4.98 1.98 10.46
N GLU A 118 -4.29 1.30 11.36
CA GLU A 118 -3.18 0.39 11.15
C GLU A 118 -3.64 -0.90 10.48
N ASN A 119 -4.84 -1.36 10.82
CA ASN A 119 -5.47 -2.55 10.26
C ASN A 119 -5.96 -2.34 8.82
N ALA A 120 -6.07 -1.10 8.35
CA ALA A 120 -6.42 -0.76 6.97
C ALA A 120 -5.40 0.23 6.37
N ALA A 121 -4.14 -0.19 6.28
CA ALA A 121 -3.08 0.63 5.71
C ALA A 121 -3.43 1.10 4.28
N SER A 122 -3.07 2.34 3.96
CA SER A 122 -3.32 2.94 2.63
C SER A 122 -2.78 2.11 1.46
N TYR A 123 -1.71 1.36 1.69
CA TYR A 123 -1.14 0.43 0.71
C TYR A 123 -2.09 -0.73 0.40
N PHE A 124 -2.73 -1.30 1.43
CA PHE A 124 -3.67 -2.40 1.27
C PHE A 124 -4.97 -1.95 0.59
N VAL A 125 -5.49 -0.76 0.92
CA VAL A 125 -6.65 -0.19 0.23
C VAL A 125 -6.37 0.02 -1.27
N GLU A 126 -5.19 0.52 -1.63
CA GLU A 126 -4.78 0.65 -3.04
C GLU A 126 -4.71 -0.72 -3.73
N CYS A 127 -4.13 -1.72 -3.05
CA CYS A 127 -4.03 -3.07 -3.58
C CYS A 127 -5.40 -3.74 -3.74
N LEU A 128 -6.30 -3.57 -2.79
CA LEU A 128 -7.68 -4.07 -2.86
C LEU A 128 -8.34 -3.59 -4.14
N LEU A 129 -8.32 -2.28 -4.38
CA LEU A 129 -8.89 -1.66 -5.57
C LEU A 129 -8.19 -2.07 -6.88
N SER A 130 -6.94 -2.54 -6.83
CA SER A 130 -6.24 -3.03 -8.02
C SER A 130 -6.79 -4.35 -8.56
N ASN A 131 -7.60 -5.06 -7.76
CA ASN A 131 -8.22 -6.33 -8.13
C ASN A 131 -9.68 -6.19 -8.62
N ILE A 132 -10.27 -5.00 -8.48
CA ILE A 132 -11.63 -4.70 -8.92
C ILE A 132 -11.72 -4.59 -10.43
N GLU A 133 -12.87 -4.94 -10.99
CA GLU A 133 -13.09 -4.88 -12.43
C GLU A 133 -12.80 -3.48 -12.98
N THR A 134 -11.91 -3.43 -13.98
CA THR A 134 -11.55 -2.16 -14.64
C THR A 134 -12.76 -1.45 -15.23
N ALA A 135 -13.78 -2.19 -15.68
CA ALA A 135 -15.04 -1.63 -16.20
C ALA A 135 -15.80 -0.86 -15.12
N THR A 136 -15.84 -1.39 -13.90
CA THR A 136 -16.48 -0.73 -12.75
C THR A 136 -15.74 0.54 -12.36
N ILE A 137 -14.41 0.50 -12.23
CA ILE A 137 -13.63 1.71 -11.94
C ILE A 137 -13.70 2.74 -13.09
N ALA A 138 -13.84 2.28 -14.34
CA ALA A 138 -13.92 3.16 -15.52
C ALA A 138 -15.21 3.99 -15.59
N LYS A 139 -16.24 3.66 -14.80
CA LYS A 139 -17.51 4.43 -14.72
C LYS A 139 -17.22 5.92 -14.42
N VAL A 140 -17.85 6.78 -15.22
CA VAL A 140 -17.67 8.25 -15.15
C VAL A 140 -18.39 8.82 -13.95
N ASP A 141 -19.61 8.37 -13.71
CA ASP A 141 -20.38 8.77 -12.53
C ASP A 141 -19.74 8.20 -11.27
N ILE A 142 -19.53 9.05 -10.28
CA ILE A 142 -18.81 8.68 -9.04
C ILE A 142 -19.67 7.76 -8.18
N ARG A 143 -20.98 7.96 -8.16
CA ARG A 143 -21.92 7.15 -7.37
C ARG A 143 -22.00 5.75 -7.96
N ASP A 144 -22.27 5.62 -9.26
CA ASP A 144 -22.33 4.30 -9.94
C ASP A 144 -21.01 3.52 -9.82
N ARG A 145 -19.88 4.25 -9.77
CA ARG A 145 -18.55 3.69 -9.58
C ARG A 145 -18.35 3.19 -8.16
N VAL A 146 -18.60 4.03 -7.15
CA VAL A 146 -18.39 3.66 -5.75
C VAL A 146 -19.33 2.53 -5.34
N GLU A 147 -20.62 2.62 -5.73
CA GLU A 147 -21.60 1.55 -5.50
C GLU A 147 -21.15 0.25 -6.13
N GLY A 148 -20.78 0.24 -7.41
CA GLY A 148 -20.32 -0.98 -8.07
C GLY A 148 -19.06 -1.58 -7.45
N ILE A 149 -18.12 -0.75 -6.96
CA ILE A 149 -16.94 -1.25 -6.26
C ILE A 149 -17.33 -1.91 -4.93
N LEU A 150 -18.22 -1.27 -4.17
CA LEU A 150 -18.71 -1.82 -2.90
C LEU A 150 -19.51 -3.11 -3.12
N ASP A 151 -20.32 -3.18 -4.18
CA ASP A 151 -21.06 -4.39 -4.56
C ASP A 151 -20.12 -5.56 -4.86
N GLU A 152 -19.08 -5.34 -5.68
CA GLU A 152 -18.06 -6.36 -5.98
C GLU A 152 -17.32 -6.80 -4.71
N LEU A 153 -16.89 -5.85 -3.90
CA LEU A 153 -16.15 -6.15 -2.66
C LEU A 153 -16.99 -6.89 -1.64
N GLU A 154 -18.25 -6.53 -1.46
CA GLU A 154 -19.16 -7.22 -0.53
C GLU A 154 -19.49 -8.62 -0.99
N ALA A 155 -19.71 -8.83 -2.30
CA ALA A 155 -19.92 -10.16 -2.87
C ALA A 155 -18.70 -11.05 -2.59
N ASP A 156 -17.49 -10.56 -2.87
CA ASP A 156 -16.25 -11.26 -2.60
C ASP A 156 -16.01 -11.50 -1.09
N ALA A 157 -16.35 -10.53 -0.24
CA ALA A 157 -16.17 -10.62 1.22
C ALA A 157 -17.15 -11.61 1.87
N ALA A 158 -18.38 -11.72 1.36
CA ALA A 158 -19.44 -12.59 1.86
C ALA A 158 -19.17 -14.08 1.59
N GLU A 159 -18.46 -14.38 0.49
CA GLU A 159 -17.91 -15.70 0.23
C GLU A 159 -16.47 -15.78 0.76
N GLU A 160 -15.52 -15.79 -0.16
CA GLU A 160 -14.10 -15.74 0.09
C GLU A 160 -13.51 -14.81 -0.96
N PHE A 161 -12.65 -13.87 -0.53
CA PHE A 161 -11.96 -13.04 -1.50
C PHE A 161 -11.22 -13.95 -2.49
N PRO A 162 -11.31 -13.68 -3.80
CA PRO A 162 -10.52 -14.39 -4.80
C PRO A 162 -9.01 -14.28 -4.51
N ASP A 163 -8.18 -14.87 -5.37
CA ASP A 163 -6.71 -14.77 -5.31
C ASP A 163 -6.19 -13.35 -5.61
N TYR A 164 -6.63 -12.38 -4.80
CA TYR A 164 -6.27 -10.98 -4.87
C TYR A 164 -4.78 -10.87 -4.63
N THR A 165 -4.17 -10.01 -5.42
CA THR A 165 -2.75 -9.72 -5.30
C THR A 165 -2.54 -8.28 -4.87
N VAL A 166 -1.38 -7.99 -4.31
CA VAL A 166 -0.94 -6.60 -4.23
C VAL A 166 -0.80 -6.02 -5.64
N GLN A 167 -0.93 -4.70 -5.83
CA GLN A 167 -1.04 -4.05 -7.16
C GLN A 167 0.08 -4.43 -8.16
N HIS A 168 1.26 -4.81 -7.68
CA HIS A 168 2.33 -5.28 -8.57
C HIS A 168 2.19 -6.75 -9.02
N GLY A 169 1.27 -7.52 -8.46
CA GLY A 169 0.92 -8.89 -8.86
C GLY A 169 1.97 -9.95 -8.54
N MET A 170 2.80 -9.75 -7.51
CA MET A 170 3.92 -10.67 -7.21
C MET A 170 3.72 -11.47 -5.92
N GLN A 171 2.75 -11.07 -5.11
CA GLN A 171 2.43 -11.62 -3.79
C GLN A 171 0.90 -11.56 -3.62
N SER A 172 0.35 -12.50 -2.88
CA SER A 172 -1.05 -12.46 -2.47
C SER A 172 -1.28 -11.24 -1.59
N LEU A 173 -2.44 -10.60 -1.72
CA LEU A 173 -2.85 -9.50 -0.86
C LEU A 173 -3.09 -10.01 0.56
N PHE A 174 -3.75 -11.17 0.69
CA PHE A 174 -4.11 -11.76 1.98
C PHE A 174 -3.17 -12.88 2.42
N GLY A 175 -2.98 -13.04 3.72
CA GLY A 175 -2.20 -14.11 4.34
C GLY A 175 -1.59 -13.71 5.69
N ASP A 176 -0.80 -14.60 6.27
CA ASP A 176 -0.26 -14.46 7.64
C ASP A 176 1.11 -13.74 7.70
N GLU A 177 1.69 -13.39 6.55
CA GLU A 177 2.97 -12.66 6.53
C GLU A 177 2.78 -11.18 6.86
N SER A 178 3.76 -10.57 7.53
CA SER A 178 3.77 -9.12 7.87
C SER A 178 3.57 -8.14 6.70
N THR A 179 3.74 -8.60 5.46
CA THR A 179 3.54 -7.80 4.23
C THR A 179 2.19 -8.04 3.56
N GLN A 180 1.39 -8.94 4.12
CA GLN A 180 0.05 -9.28 3.66
C GLN A 180 -0.99 -8.66 4.58
N TRP A 181 -2.18 -8.48 4.05
CA TRP A 181 -3.31 -7.96 4.79
C TRP A 181 -4.04 -9.11 5.47
N ASP A 182 -4.39 -8.93 6.73
CA ASP A 182 -5.34 -9.81 7.41
C ASP A 182 -6.70 -9.73 6.73
N VAL A 183 -7.27 -10.90 6.39
CA VAL A 183 -8.51 -11.00 5.63
C VAL A 183 -9.72 -10.49 6.42
N GLU A 184 -9.74 -10.66 7.75
CA GLU A 184 -10.83 -10.18 8.60
C GLU A 184 -10.80 -8.66 8.72
N HIS A 185 -9.60 -8.07 8.77
CA HIS A 185 -9.46 -6.61 8.71
C HIS A 185 -9.97 -6.05 7.37
N ALA A 186 -9.73 -6.75 6.26
CA ALA A 186 -10.25 -6.38 4.96
C ALA A 186 -11.79 -6.50 4.88
N ARG A 187 -12.36 -7.61 5.38
CA ARG A 187 -13.82 -7.81 5.49
C ARG A 187 -14.46 -6.69 6.32
N THR A 188 -13.86 -6.37 7.47
CA THR A 188 -14.32 -5.28 8.35
C THR A 188 -14.29 -3.95 7.61
N PHE A 189 -13.21 -3.64 6.90
CA PHE A 189 -13.10 -2.41 6.11
C PHE A 189 -14.20 -2.32 5.04
N VAL A 190 -14.49 -3.41 4.31
CA VAL A 190 -15.55 -3.43 3.28
C VAL A 190 -16.93 -3.19 3.88
N THR A 191 -17.28 -3.93 4.94
CA THR A 191 -18.58 -3.80 5.63
C THR A 191 -18.80 -2.39 6.16
N GLU A 192 -17.80 -1.83 6.85
CA GLU A 192 -17.92 -0.48 7.40
C GLU A 192 -17.90 0.59 6.31
N ALA A 193 -17.17 0.38 5.20
CA ALA A 193 -17.20 1.29 4.06
C ALA A 193 -18.57 1.33 3.36
N ARG A 194 -19.26 0.18 3.22
CA ARG A 194 -20.65 0.15 2.75
C ARG A 194 -21.54 0.94 3.69
N ARG A 195 -21.47 0.65 4.99
CA ARG A 195 -22.31 1.31 5.99
C ARG A 195 -22.14 2.83 5.96
N LEU A 196 -20.89 3.30 5.93
CA LEU A 196 -20.59 4.73 5.82
C LEU A 196 -21.20 5.35 4.55
N TYR A 197 -21.13 4.64 3.42
CA TYR A 197 -21.68 5.10 2.15
C TYR A 197 -23.21 5.20 2.15
N GLU A 198 -23.92 4.35 2.89
CA GLU A 198 -25.39 4.38 2.99
C GLU A 198 -25.92 5.43 3.99
N GLU A 199 -25.07 5.86 4.93
CA GLU A 199 -25.42 6.87 5.94
C GLU A 199 -25.29 8.33 5.41
N ASP A 200 -24.58 8.55 4.30
CA ASP A 200 -24.37 9.86 3.61
C ASP A 200 -25.43 10.18 2.52
#